data_AF-A0A5Y1YHU1-F1
#
_entry.id   AF-A0A5Y1YHU1-F1
#
_cell.length_a   1.000
_cell.length_b   1.000
_cell.length_c   1.000
_cell.angle_alpha   90.00
_cell.angle_beta   90.00
_cell.angle_gamma   90.00
#
_symmetry.space_group_name_H-M   'P 1'
#
loop_
_entity.id
_entity.type
_entity.pdbx_description
1 polymer ?
#
loop_
_entity_poly.entity_id
_entity_poly.type
_entity_poly.pdbx_seq_one_letter_code
_entity_poly.pdbx_strand_id
1 'polypeptide(L)'
;QKLWIIPEEREQIENVRFSHRGTKMKTQHIVPLSDQAMAILKQTEALSGHLAFIFPGEYDQDKCMSDNTINKALRVMGYDTRKEICGHGFRAMACSALSESGQWSKEAIEKQMSHQERNSMRAAYIHKAEYLEERIAMMQWWADYLDKNTERYVSPYQYAGYQREAS
;
A
#
# COMPACT_ATOMS: atom_id res chain seq x y z
N GLN A 1 2.75 1.42 -17.52
CA GLN A 1 3.41 1.37 -16.19
C GLN A 1 2.33 1.11 -15.13
N LYS A 2 2.59 0.23 -14.15
CA LYS A 2 1.64 -0.18 -13.10
C LYS A 2 1.68 0.82 -11.93
N LEU A 3 1.24 2.06 -12.18
CA LEU A 3 1.28 3.13 -11.20
C LEU A 3 -0.13 3.56 -10.81
N TRP A 4 -0.40 3.62 -9.52
CA TRP A 4 -1.59 4.26 -8.98
C TRP A 4 -1.26 5.67 -8.52
N ILE A 5 -1.83 6.66 -9.20
CA ILE A 5 -1.64 8.06 -8.87
C ILE A 5 -2.81 8.52 -7.99
N ILE A 6 -2.49 8.95 -6.77
CA ILE A 6 -3.45 9.56 -5.86
C ILE A 6 -3.32 11.08 -5.99
N PRO A 7 -4.37 11.78 -6.46
CA PRO A 7 -4.32 13.23 -6.59
C PRO A 7 -4.34 13.90 -5.20
N GLU A 8 -3.89 15.15 -5.17
CA GLU A 8 -3.93 16.01 -3.98
C GLU A 8 -5.36 16.19 -3.45
N GLU A 9 -6.32 16.39 -4.36
CA GLU A 9 -7.76 16.47 -4.08
C GLU A 9 -8.52 15.52 -5.00
N ARG A 10 -9.66 15.02 -4.54
CA ARG A 10 -10.54 14.13 -5.30
C ARG A 10 -11.90 14.79 -5.49
N GLU A 11 -12.59 14.40 -6.55
CA GLU A 11 -14.00 14.78 -6.70
C GLU A 11 -14.79 14.29 -5.49
N GLN A 12 -15.58 15.21 -4.92
CA GLN A 12 -16.39 14.90 -3.75
C GLN A 12 -17.50 13.94 -4.15
N ILE A 13 -17.54 12.77 -3.52
CA ILE A 13 -18.70 11.87 -3.61
C ILE A 13 -19.78 12.41 -2.68
N GLU A 14 -20.97 12.62 -3.22
CA GLU A 14 -22.12 13.15 -2.49
C GLU A 14 -22.46 12.25 -1.29
N ASN A 15 -22.77 12.87 -0.15
CA ASN A 15 -23.15 12.15 1.09
C ASN A 15 -22.10 11.18 1.65
N VAL A 16 -20.84 11.22 1.18
CA VAL A 16 -19.71 10.48 1.75
C VAL A 16 -18.78 11.45 2.50
N ARG A 17 -18.69 11.28 3.82
CA ARG A 17 -17.84 12.14 4.66
C ARG A 17 -16.37 11.98 4.28
N PHE A 18 -15.68 13.11 4.08
CA PHE A 18 -14.25 13.17 3.74
C PHE A 18 -13.87 12.61 2.35
N SER A 19 -14.83 12.36 1.45
CA SER A 19 -14.57 11.84 0.09
C SER A 19 -13.67 12.74 -0.76
N HIS A 20 -13.71 14.05 -0.54
CA HIS A 20 -12.86 15.03 -1.23
C HIS A 20 -11.38 14.97 -0.83
N ARG A 21 -11.04 14.32 0.28
CA ARG A 21 -9.65 14.27 0.76
C ARG A 21 -8.84 13.36 -0.17
N GLY A 22 -7.88 13.95 -0.87
CA GLY A 22 -6.84 13.22 -1.57
C GLY A 22 -5.69 12.89 -0.61
N THR A 23 -4.47 13.26 -0.96
CA THR A 23 -3.33 13.00 -0.08
C THR A 23 -3.34 13.94 1.13
N LYS A 24 -2.94 13.42 2.29
CA LYS A 24 -2.75 14.22 3.52
C LYS A 24 -1.76 15.38 3.31
N MET A 25 -0.93 15.28 2.27
CA MET A 25 0.21 16.13 2.00
C MET A 25 -0.02 17.21 0.96
N LYS A 26 -1.23 17.30 0.37
CA LYS A 26 -1.50 18.26 -0.70
C LYS A 26 -0.49 18.18 -1.85
N THR A 27 -0.02 16.97 -2.10
CA THR A 27 0.93 16.64 -3.16
C THR A 27 0.51 15.31 -3.75
N GLN A 28 0.66 15.16 -5.07
CA GLN A 28 0.38 13.89 -5.72
C GLN A 28 1.20 12.76 -5.08
N HIS A 29 0.55 11.66 -4.74
CA HIS A 29 1.22 10.46 -4.23
C HIS A 29 1.14 9.36 -5.28
N ILE A 30 2.28 9.01 -5.86
CA ILE A 30 2.41 7.92 -6.83
C ILE A 30 2.63 6.64 -6.02
N VAL A 31 1.93 5.55 -6.32
CA VAL A 31 2.08 4.24 -5.66
C VAL A 31 2.37 3.20 -6.75
N PRO A 32 3.60 2.68 -6.85
CA PRO A 32 3.89 1.53 -7.69
C PRO A 32 3.11 0.29 -7.23
N LEU A 33 2.53 -0.41 -8.19
CA LEU A 33 1.78 -1.65 -7.96
C LEU A 33 2.62 -2.83 -8.45
N SER A 34 2.72 -3.86 -7.61
CA SER A 34 3.29 -5.15 -8.00
C SER A 34 2.37 -5.89 -8.97
N ASP A 35 2.93 -6.94 -9.57
CA ASP A 35 2.20 -7.84 -10.46
C ASP A 35 1.02 -8.51 -9.76
N GLN A 36 1.22 -8.95 -8.52
CA GLN A 36 0.20 -9.54 -7.65
C GLN A 36 -0.90 -8.54 -7.32
N ALA A 37 -0.55 -7.30 -6.96
CA ALA A 37 -1.54 -6.26 -6.67
C ALA A 37 -2.40 -5.95 -7.91
N MET A 38 -1.78 -5.87 -9.09
CA MET A 38 -2.51 -5.69 -10.35
C MET A 38 -3.42 -6.88 -10.68
N ALA A 39 -2.98 -8.11 -10.41
CA ALA A 39 -3.82 -9.29 -10.61
C ALA A 39 -5.06 -9.27 -9.71
N ILE A 40 -4.90 -8.93 -8.43
CA ILE A 40 -6.01 -8.79 -7.47
C ILE A 40 -6.97 -7.70 -7.91
N LEU A 41 -6.47 -6.54 -8.33
CA LEU A 41 -7.32 -5.43 -8.80
C LEU A 41 -8.13 -5.83 -10.03
N LYS A 42 -7.54 -6.53 -11.01
CA LYS A 42 -8.26 -7.02 -12.19
C LYS A 42 -9.31 -8.08 -11.85
N GLN A 43 -9.00 -8.99 -10.94
CA GLN A 43 -9.97 -9.97 -10.44
C GLN A 43 -11.13 -9.26 -9.73
N THR A 44 -10.82 -8.23 -8.94
CA THR A 44 -11.83 -7.45 -8.22
C THR A 44 -12.70 -6.66 -9.20
N GLU A 45 -12.10 -6.03 -10.21
CA GLU A 45 -12.80 -5.31 -11.28
C GLU A 45 -13.81 -6.23 -12.02
N ALA A 46 -13.39 -7.46 -12.35
CA ALA A 46 -14.26 -8.44 -12.97
C ALA A 46 -15.46 -8.84 -12.09
N LEU A 47 -15.33 -8.78 -10.76
CA LEU A 47 -16.41 -9.03 -9.82
C LEU A 47 -17.29 -7.80 -9.59
N SER A 48 -16.71 -6.60 -9.57
CA SER A 48 -17.44 -5.34 -9.43
C SER A 48 -18.22 -4.95 -10.69
N GLY A 49 -17.85 -5.50 -11.85
CA GLY A 49 -18.54 -5.27 -13.12
C GLY A 49 -18.47 -3.81 -13.57
N HIS A 50 -19.63 -3.15 -13.66
CA HIS A 50 -19.76 -1.78 -14.19
C HIS A 50 -19.84 -0.69 -13.10
N LEU A 51 -19.54 -1.03 -11.85
CA LEU A 51 -19.63 -0.08 -10.74
C LEU A 51 -18.54 1.00 -10.82
N ALA A 52 -18.85 2.20 -10.33
CA ALA A 52 -17.92 3.33 -10.35
C ALA A 52 -16.68 3.13 -9.45
N PHE A 53 -16.74 2.21 -8.49
CA PHE A 53 -15.67 1.90 -7.55
C PHE A 53 -15.22 0.45 -7.67
N ILE A 54 -13.90 0.22 -7.62
CA ILE A 54 -13.30 -1.12 -7.51
C ILE A 54 -13.72 -1.78 -6.18
N PHE A 55 -13.85 -0.98 -5.12
CA PHE A 55 -14.33 -1.42 -3.81
C PHE A 55 -15.62 -0.68 -3.45
N PRO A 56 -16.78 -1.15 -3.96
CA PRO A 56 -18.07 -0.53 -3.67
C PRO A 56 -18.49 -0.80 -2.22
N GLY A 57 -19.37 0.05 -1.69
CA GLY A 57 -20.00 -0.13 -0.39
C GLY A 57 -20.94 -1.33 -0.38
N GLU A 58 -21.00 -2.03 0.76
CA GLU A 58 -21.90 -3.19 0.97
C GLU A 58 -23.39 -2.80 0.86
N TYR A 59 -23.76 -1.63 1.39
CA TYR A 59 -25.15 -1.14 1.44
C TYR A 59 -25.52 -0.19 0.30
N ASP A 60 -24.53 0.50 -0.26
CA ASP A 60 -24.71 1.52 -1.29
C ASP A 60 -23.53 1.42 -2.26
N GLN A 61 -23.79 0.87 -3.44
CA GLN A 61 -22.77 0.57 -4.44
C GLN A 61 -22.31 1.82 -5.21
N ASP A 62 -23.04 2.93 -5.09
CA ASP A 62 -22.65 4.25 -5.60
C ASP A 62 -21.67 4.97 -4.65
N LYS A 63 -21.30 4.32 -3.54
CA LYS A 63 -20.33 4.81 -2.56
C LYS A 63 -19.14 3.88 -2.45
N CYS A 64 -18.00 4.42 -2.04
CA CYS A 64 -16.83 3.62 -1.73
C CYS A 64 -16.97 2.86 -0.41
N MET A 65 -16.29 1.72 -0.30
CA MET A 65 -16.20 0.92 0.91
C MET A 65 -15.65 1.74 2.09
N SER A 66 -16.27 1.60 3.26
CA SER A 66 -15.78 2.25 4.49
C SER A 66 -14.56 1.52 5.08
N ASP A 67 -13.64 2.23 5.73
CA ASP A 67 -12.50 1.64 6.45
C ASP A 67 -12.92 0.57 7.48
N ASN A 68 -14.09 0.76 8.09
CA ASN A 68 -14.64 -0.20 9.06
C ASN A 68 -14.95 -1.56 8.44
N THR A 69 -15.24 -1.61 7.14
CA THR A 69 -15.53 -2.85 6.41
C THR A 69 -14.33 -3.78 6.42
N ILE A 70 -13.11 -3.25 6.23
CA ILE A 70 -11.86 -4.03 6.28
C ILE A 70 -11.67 -4.64 7.68
N ASN A 71 -11.82 -3.83 8.73
CA ASN A 71 -11.69 -4.32 10.10
C ASN A 71 -12.79 -5.34 10.47
N LYS A 72 -14.02 -5.15 9.95
CA LYS A 72 -15.12 -6.12 10.14
C LYS A 72 -14.77 -7.45 9.46
N ALA A 73 -14.26 -7.43 8.23
CA ALA A 73 -13.83 -8.62 7.51
C ALA A 73 -12.71 -9.38 8.26
N LEU A 74 -11.71 -8.67 8.79
CA LEU A 74 -10.66 -9.29 9.62
C LEU A 74 -11.22 -10.02 10.84
N ARG A 75 -12.20 -9.42 11.55
CA ARG A 75 -12.86 -10.06 12.69
C ARG A 75 -13.65 -11.30 12.30
N VAL A 76 -14.30 -11.28 11.14
CA VAL A 76 -15.03 -12.45 10.61
C VAL A 76 -14.06 -13.60 10.32
N MET A 77 -12.84 -13.30 9.86
CA MET A 77 -11.77 -14.29 9.68
C MET A 77 -11.13 -14.77 11.00
N GLY A 78 -11.57 -14.23 12.15
CA GLY A 78 -11.10 -14.64 13.47
C GLY A 78 -10.02 -13.76 14.10
N TYR A 79 -9.62 -12.66 13.43
CA TYR A 79 -8.56 -11.78 13.95
C TYR A 79 -9.07 -10.75 14.96
N ASP A 80 -8.35 -10.55 16.06
CA ASP A 80 -8.57 -9.43 16.98
C ASP A 80 -7.93 -8.15 16.43
N THR A 81 -8.74 -7.31 15.80
CA THR A 81 -8.29 -6.01 15.25
C THR A 81 -7.75 -4.99 16.26
N ARG A 82 -7.78 -5.27 17.56
CA ARG A 82 -7.14 -4.45 18.60
C ARG A 82 -5.78 -4.99 19.04
N LYS A 83 -5.53 -6.28 18.88
CA LYS A 83 -4.34 -6.96 19.42
C LYS A 83 -3.46 -7.60 18.36
N GLU A 84 -4.05 -8.11 17.28
CA GLU A 84 -3.35 -8.88 16.25
C GLU A 84 -3.12 -8.03 15.00
N ILE A 85 -4.15 -7.84 14.18
CA ILE A 85 -4.02 -7.09 12.93
C ILE A 85 -5.28 -6.31 12.58
N CYS A 86 -5.07 -5.09 12.12
CA CYS A 86 -6.10 -4.20 11.59
C CYS A 86 -5.61 -3.59 10.28
N GLY A 87 -6.46 -2.83 9.60
CA GLY A 87 -6.10 -2.20 8.31
C GLY A 87 -4.77 -1.43 8.34
N HIS A 88 -4.50 -0.66 9.40
CA HIS A 88 -3.23 0.07 9.52
C HIS A 88 -2.04 -0.82 9.89
N GLY A 89 -2.28 -1.98 10.51
CA GLY A 89 -1.26 -2.95 10.89
C GLY A 89 -0.52 -3.53 9.67
N PHE A 90 -1.20 -3.73 8.54
CA PHE A 90 -0.57 -4.19 7.29
C PHE A 90 0.52 -3.25 6.80
N ARG A 91 0.30 -1.95 6.95
CA ARG A 91 1.24 -0.94 6.52
C ARG A 91 2.48 -0.88 7.43
N ALA A 92 2.27 -1.03 8.75
CA ALA A 92 3.37 -1.16 9.69
C ALA A 92 4.20 -2.41 9.38
N MET A 93 3.54 -3.55 9.11
CA MET A 93 4.18 -4.80 8.72
C MET A 93 5.04 -4.64 7.46
N ALA A 94 4.50 -4.02 6.39
CA ALA A 94 5.26 -3.75 5.18
C ALA A 94 6.48 -2.84 5.47
N CYS A 95 6.29 -1.76 6.21
CA CYS A 95 7.37 -0.84 6.57
C CYS A 95 8.50 -1.54 7.35
N SER A 96 8.13 -2.37 8.33
CA SER A 96 9.10 -3.16 9.12
C SER A 96 9.84 -4.17 8.24
N ALA A 97 9.13 -4.96 7.43
CA ALA A 97 9.76 -5.96 6.56
C ALA A 97 10.71 -5.34 5.53
N LEU A 98 10.28 -4.25 4.88
CA LEU A 98 11.12 -3.50 3.96
C LEU A 98 12.38 -2.95 4.65
N SER A 99 12.24 -2.42 5.85
CA SER A 99 13.38 -1.90 6.63
C SER A 99 14.34 -3.02 7.05
N GLU A 100 13.81 -4.15 7.54
CA GLU A 100 14.61 -5.31 7.99
C GLU A 100 15.30 -6.05 6.86
N SER A 101 14.78 -5.95 5.63
CA SER A 101 15.43 -6.53 4.45
C SER A 101 16.81 -5.92 4.18
N GLY A 102 17.02 -4.66 4.58
CA GLY A 102 18.26 -3.92 4.35
C GLY A 102 18.55 -3.60 2.88
N GLN A 103 17.59 -3.76 1.97
CA GLN A 103 17.78 -3.59 0.52
C GLN A 103 17.44 -2.19 0.00
N TRP A 104 16.64 -1.43 0.74
CA TRP A 104 16.03 -0.20 0.26
C TRP A 104 16.50 1.01 1.07
N SER A 105 16.60 2.15 0.40
CA SER A 105 16.82 3.44 1.04
C SER A 105 15.66 3.78 1.96
N LYS A 106 15.99 4.38 3.10
CA LYS A 106 14.98 4.84 4.06
C LYS A 106 14.05 5.85 3.40
N GLU A 107 14.61 6.73 2.57
CA GLU A 107 13.90 7.74 1.82
C GLU A 107 12.85 7.12 0.88
N ALA A 108 13.17 6.04 0.16
CA ALA A 108 12.20 5.33 -0.69
C ALA A 108 11.07 4.68 0.12
N ILE A 109 11.39 4.06 1.27
CA ILE A 109 10.38 3.47 2.18
C ILE A 109 9.44 4.56 2.70
N GLU A 110 9.98 5.63 3.27
CA GLU A 110 9.18 6.73 3.84
C GLU A 110 8.32 7.42 2.76
N LYS A 111 8.87 7.60 1.55
CA LYS A 111 8.14 8.12 0.39
C LYS A 111 7.02 7.19 -0.03
N GLN A 112 7.25 5.87 -0.11
CA GLN A 112 6.19 4.90 -0.41
C GLN A 112 5.08 4.93 0.64
N MET A 113 5.46 5.14 1.88
CA MET A 113 4.53 5.34 2.96
C MET A 113 3.80 6.69 2.85
N SER A 114 4.19 7.68 2.04
CA SER A 114 3.59 9.04 2.13
C SER A 114 3.75 9.60 3.56
N HIS A 115 4.83 9.24 4.25
CA HIS A 115 5.23 9.89 5.49
C HIS A 115 5.90 11.24 5.18
N GLN A 116 5.75 12.20 6.10
CA GLN A 116 6.52 13.45 6.03
C GLN A 116 7.98 13.21 6.39
N GLU A 117 8.88 13.72 5.55
CA GLU A 117 10.27 13.93 5.95
C GLU A 117 10.27 14.94 7.11
N ARG A 118 10.56 14.46 8.33
CA ARG A 118 10.52 15.29 9.54
C ARG A 118 11.71 16.25 9.65
N ASN A 119 12.72 16.12 8.78
CA ASN A 119 13.97 16.86 8.87
C ASN A 119 14.00 18.02 7.85
N SER A 120 13.71 19.23 8.32
CA SER A 120 13.50 20.43 7.48
C SER A 120 14.69 20.81 6.60
N MET A 121 15.93 20.52 7.01
CA MET A 121 17.12 20.79 6.21
C MET A 121 17.31 19.79 5.05
N ARG A 122 16.92 18.53 5.23
CA ARG A 122 16.98 17.49 4.19
C ARG A 122 15.81 17.55 3.22
N ALA A 123 14.64 17.97 3.71
CA ALA A 123 13.42 18.11 2.92
C ALA A 123 13.61 19.01 1.69
N ALA A 124 14.42 20.08 1.79
CA ALA A 124 14.65 21.02 0.69
C ALA A 124 15.38 20.41 -0.53
N TYR A 125 16.22 19.40 -0.32
CA TYR A 125 17.01 18.75 -1.39
C TYR A 125 16.35 17.48 -1.93
N ILE A 126 15.65 16.73 -1.06
CA ILE A 126 15.08 15.41 -1.37
C ILE A 126 13.69 15.51 -2.01
N HIS A 127 12.95 16.63 -1.84
CA HIS A 127 11.54 16.74 -2.27
C HIS A 127 11.26 16.47 -3.76
N LYS A 128 12.30 16.49 -4.62
CA LYS A 128 12.20 16.21 -6.06
C LYS A 128 12.49 14.75 -6.43
N ALA A 129 13.20 14.00 -5.59
CA ALA A 129 13.55 12.62 -5.88
C ALA A 129 12.35 11.71 -5.55
N GLU A 130 11.74 11.12 -6.59
CA GLU A 130 10.61 10.21 -6.44
C GLU A 130 11.01 8.77 -6.09
N TYR A 131 12.31 8.44 -6.21
CA TYR A 131 12.87 7.09 -6.03
C TYR A 131 12.06 6.02 -6.77
N LEU A 132 11.52 6.37 -7.95
CA LEU A 132 10.45 5.59 -8.55
C LEU A 132 10.91 4.19 -8.97
N GLU A 133 12.09 4.06 -9.56
CA GLU A 133 12.65 2.77 -9.95
C GLU A 133 12.88 1.86 -8.74
N GLU A 134 13.50 2.40 -7.68
CA GLU A 134 13.69 1.69 -6.41
C GLU A 134 12.36 1.27 -5.81
N ARG A 135 11.35 2.15 -5.80
CA ARG A 135 10.03 1.85 -5.24
C ARG A 135 9.26 0.83 -6.07
N ILE A 136 9.44 0.79 -7.39
CA ILE A 136 8.88 -0.25 -8.26
C ILE A 136 9.47 -1.61 -7.85
N ALA A 137 10.80 -1.71 -7.78
CA ALA A 137 11.47 -2.94 -7.35
C ALA A 137 11.08 -3.35 -5.92
N MET A 138 11.00 -2.38 -5.02
CA MET A 138 10.61 -2.57 -3.61
C MET A 138 9.20 -3.12 -3.46
N MET A 139 8.22 -2.59 -4.22
CA MET A 139 6.84 -3.07 -4.15
C MET A 139 6.68 -4.45 -4.79
N GLN A 140 7.46 -4.77 -5.82
CA GLN A 140 7.50 -6.12 -6.37
C GLN A 140 8.10 -7.09 -5.36
N TRP A 141 9.24 -6.75 -4.76
CA TRP A 141 9.89 -7.55 -3.73
C TRP A 141 8.97 -7.86 -2.55
N TRP A 142 8.23 -6.85 -2.07
CA TRP A 142 7.28 -7.03 -0.98
C TRP A 142 6.22 -8.08 -1.32
N ALA A 143 5.69 -8.05 -2.55
CA ALA A 143 4.70 -9.01 -2.99
C ALA A 143 5.28 -10.43 -3.11
N ASP A 144 6.48 -10.57 -3.68
CA ASP A 144 7.16 -11.86 -3.79
C ASP A 144 7.52 -12.44 -2.40
N TYR A 145 7.90 -11.58 -1.45
CA TYR A 145 8.15 -11.95 -0.06
C TYR A 145 6.89 -12.50 0.62
N LEU A 146 5.73 -11.87 0.39
CA LEU A 146 4.45 -12.37 0.89
C LEU A 146 4.10 -13.72 0.30
N ASP A 147 4.21 -13.87 -1.03
CA ASP A 147 3.97 -15.14 -1.71
C ASP A 147 4.86 -16.24 -1.12
N LYS A 148 6.15 -15.94 -0.89
CA LYS A 148 7.05 -16.92 -0.29
C LYS A 148 6.64 -17.35 1.12
N ASN A 149 6.15 -16.40 1.92
CA ASN A 149 5.67 -16.67 3.27
C ASN A 149 4.35 -17.45 3.31
N THR A 150 3.61 -17.58 2.19
CA THR A 150 2.46 -18.49 2.12
C THR A 150 2.87 -19.96 2.13
N GLU A 151 4.07 -20.28 1.63
CA GLU A 151 4.59 -21.65 1.59
C GLU A 151 5.32 -22.02 2.88
N ARG A 152 6.22 -21.13 3.31
CA ARG A 152 7.07 -21.32 4.49
C ARG A 152 7.51 -19.98 5.03
N TYR A 153 7.45 -19.84 6.35
CA TYR A 153 7.98 -18.66 7.02
C TYR A 153 9.47 -18.44 6.69
N VAL A 154 9.78 -17.22 6.25
CA VAL A 154 11.12 -16.71 6.01
C VAL A 154 11.18 -15.26 6.49
N SER A 155 12.22 -14.89 7.24
CA SER A 155 12.35 -13.50 7.70
C SER A 155 12.71 -12.56 6.53
N PRO A 156 12.40 -11.26 6.63
CA PRO A 156 12.75 -10.29 5.58
C PRO A 156 14.25 -10.29 5.26
N TYR A 157 15.09 -10.39 6.29
CA TYR A 157 16.55 -10.45 6.15
C TYR A 157 17.01 -11.71 5.42
N GLN A 158 16.44 -12.87 5.74
CA GLN A 158 16.79 -14.15 5.10
C GLN A 158 16.38 -14.15 3.62
N TYR A 159 15.17 -13.68 3.33
CA TYR A 159 14.67 -13.61 1.95
C TYR A 159 15.53 -12.69 1.08
N ALA A 160 15.94 -11.54 1.63
CA ALA A 160 16.89 -10.63 0.99
C ALA A 160 18.28 -11.26 0.75
N GLY A 161 18.68 -12.22 1.59
CA GLY A 161 19.91 -13.00 1.40
C GLY A 161 19.83 -13.93 0.20
N TYR A 162 18.74 -14.68 0.08
CA TYR A 162 18.57 -15.68 -1.00
C TYR A 162 18.62 -15.07 -2.41
N GLN A 163 18.07 -13.87 -2.59
CA GLN A 163 18.08 -13.22 -3.90
C GLN A 163 19.48 -12.75 -4.31
N ARG A 164 20.34 -12.40 -3.35
CA ARG A 164 21.74 -12.01 -3.61
C ARG A 164 22.61 -13.20 -4.01
N GLU A 165 22.31 -14.38 -3.49
CA GLU A 165 23.02 -15.62 -3.85
C GLU A 165 22.58 -16.19 -5.21
N ALA A 166 21.37 -15.84 -5.66
CA ALA A 166 20.80 -16.28 -6.93
C ALA A 166 21.11 -15.37 -8.13
N SER A 167 21.79 -14.24 -7.92
CA SER A 167 22.15 -13.22 -8.93
C SER A 167 23.62 -13.28 -9.28
#